data_AF-A0A940KHT3-F1
#
_entry.id   AF-A0A940KHT3-F1
#
_cell.length_a   1.000
_cell.length_b   1.000
_cell.length_c   1.000
_cell.angle_alpha   90.00
_cell.angle_beta   90.00
_cell.angle_gamma   90.00
#
_symmetry.space_group_name_H-M   'P 1'
#
loop_
_entity.id
_entity.type
_entity.pdbx_description
1 polymer ?
#
loop_
_entity_poly.entity_id
_entity_poly.type
_entity_poly.pdbx_seq_one_letter_code
_entity_poly.pdbx_strand_id
1 'polypeptide(L)' 'SNTVVEYIQRVRVEAAKQNLESSRDNVNEVMYKVGYTDSKAFRSTFKRITGLSPVQYRQKYNRLTLSEN' A
#
# COMPACT_ATOMS: atom_id res chain seq x y z
N SER A 1 -14.60 -4.72 -16.17
CA SER A 1 -14.92 -3.29 -16.35
C SER A 1 -13.81 -2.46 -15.73
N ASN A 2 -13.51 -1.26 -16.26
CA ASN A 2 -12.55 -0.31 -15.68
C ASN A 2 -13.31 0.95 -15.31
N THR A 3 -14.03 0.89 -14.21
CA THR A 3 -14.73 2.07 -13.67
C THR A 3 -13.72 3.11 -13.18
N VAL A 4 -14.15 4.37 -13.13
CA VAL A 4 -13.35 5.46 -12.54
C VAL A 4 -12.91 5.12 -11.11
N VAL A 5 -13.79 4.44 -10.35
CA VAL A 5 -13.49 4.01 -8.98
C VAL A 5 -12.34 3.00 -8.94
N GLU A 6 -12.35 1.99 -9.81
CA GLU A 6 -11.26 1.00 -9.88
C GLU A 6 -9.93 1.63 -10.33
N TYR A 7 -9.99 2.61 -11.23
CA TYR A 7 -8.82 3.38 -11.62
C TYR A 7 -8.23 4.15 -10.43
N ILE A 8 -9.06 4.89 -9.69
CA ILE A 8 -8.63 5.64 -8.50
C ILE A 8 -8.04 4.69 -7.45
N GLN A 9 -8.65 3.52 -7.24
CA GLN A 9 -8.11 2.51 -6.32
C GLN A 9 -6.71 2.05 -6.73
N ARG A 10 -6.47 1.80 -8.02
CA ARG A 10 -5.13 1.43 -8.52
C ARG A 10 -4.13 2.55 -8.29
N VAL A 11 -4.48 3.80 -8.61
CA VAL A 11 -3.59 4.96 -8.38
C VAL A 11 -3.22 5.10 -6.89
N ARG A 12 -4.20 4.97 -5.98
CA ARG A 12 -3.95 5.01 -4.54
C ARG A 12 -3.07 3.86 -4.06
N VAL A 13 -3.26 2.66 -4.61
CA VAL A 13 -2.41 1.50 -4.26
C VAL A 13 -0.98 1.69 -4.77
N GLU A 14 -0.77 2.27 -5.95
CA GLU A 14 0.58 2.59 -6.42
C GLU A 14 1.27 3.62 -5.52
N ALA A 15 0.57 4.66 -5.09
CA ALA A 15 1.10 5.60 -4.09
C ALA A 15 1.42 4.91 -2.75
N ALA A 16 0.58 3.96 -2.31
CA ALA A 16 0.80 3.21 -1.09
C ALA A 16 2.05 2.32 -1.19
N LYS A 17 2.26 1.64 -2.33
CA LYS A 17 3.46 0.83 -2.59
C LYS A 17 4.73 1.68 -2.45
N GLN A 18 4.78 2.84 -3.10
CA GLN A 18 5.92 3.76 -3.00
C GLN A 18 6.23 4.12 -1.54
N ASN A 19 5.22 4.53 -0.76
CA ASN A 19 5.42 4.84 0.66
C ASN A 19 5.89 3.62 1.48
N LEU A 20 5.35 2.42 1.23
CA LEU A 20 5.76 1.19 1.93
C LEU A 20 7.20 0.77 1.58
N GLU A 21 7.70 1.14 0.41
CA GLU A 21 9.04 0.79 -0.07
C GLU A 21 10.13 1.77 0.37
N SER A 22 9.78 3.05 0.54
CA SER A 22 10.75 4.15 0.68
C SER A 22 10.63 4.96 1.97
N SER A 23 9.68 4.66 2.85
CA SER A 23 9.47 5.44 4.09
C SER A 23 9.48 4.56 5.34
N ARG A 24 9.59 5.23 6.50
CA ARG A 24 9.46 4.62 7.83
C ARG A 24 8.04 4.69 8.41
N ASP A 25 7.10 5.32 7.71
CA ASP A 25 5.69 5.39 8.11
C ASP A 25 5.19 3.98 8.42
N ASN A 26 4.27 3.76 9.33
CA ASN A 26 3.60 2.47 9.51
C ASN A 26 2.45 2.28 8.51
N VAL A 27 1.85 1.10 8.47
CA VAL A 27 0.77 0.76 7.52
C VAL A 27 -0.46 1.67 7.67
N ASN A 28 -0.78 2.10 8.89
CA ASN A 28 -1.94 2.97 9.13
C ASN A 28 -1.66 4.41 8.67
N GLU A 29 -0.44 4.92 8.88
CA GLU A 29 -0.02 6.23 8.36
C GLU A 29 -0.09 6.26 6.83
N VAL A 30 0.42 5.21 6.15
CA VAL A 30 0.32 5.09 4.70
C VAL A 30 -1.14 5.04 4.24
N MET A 31 -2.00 4.28 4.92
CA MET A 31 -3.44 4.22 4.64
C MET A 31 -4.08 5.61 4.64
N TYR A 32 -3.86 6.39 5.69
CA TYR A 32 -4.40 7.75 5.78
C TYR A 32 -3.82 8.67 4.71
N LYS A 33 -2.50 8.60 4.43
CA LYS A 33 -1.84 9.39 3.39
C LYS A 33 -2.39 9.13 1.98
N VAL A 34 -2.84 7.91 1.69
CA VAL A 34 -3.44 7.56 0.38
C VAL A 34 -4.97 7.70 0.35
N GLY A 35 -5.55 8.37 1.35
CA GLY A 35 -6.96 8.77 1.36
C GLY A 35 -7.95 7.65 1.73
N TYR A 36 -7.49 6.64 2.47
CA TYR A 36 -8.37 5.66 3.12
C TYR A 36 -8.55 6.02 4.59
N THR A 37 -9.79 5.93 5.07
CA THR A 37 -10.15 6.09 6.49
C THR A 37 -10.53 4.75 7.14
N ASP A 38 -10.85 3.74 6.33
CA ASP A 38 -11.20 2.39 6.78
C ASP A 38 -10.06 1.40 6.49
N SER A 39 -9.53 0.79 7.55
CA SER A 39 -8.40 -0.15 7.47
C SER A 39 -8.73 -1.46 6.77
N LYS A 40 -9.97 -1.95 6.88
CA LYS A 40 -10.41 -3.18 6.24
C LYS A 40 -10.55 -2.98 4.73
N ALA A 41 -11.10 -1.84 4.31
CA ALA A 41 -11.23 -1.44 2.91
C ALA A 41 -9.85 -1.27 2.25
N PHE A 42 -8.92 -0.59 2.93
CA PHE A 42 -7.55 -0.44 2.45
C PHE A 42 -6.84 -1.79 2.31
N ARG A 43 -6.79 -2.60 3.37
CA ARG A 43 -6.10 -3.90 3.35
C ARG A 43 -6.68 -4.84 2.29
N SER A 44 -8.01 -4.88 2.16
CA SER A 44 -8.69 -5.72 1.17
C SER A 44 -8.38 -5.26 -0.25
N THR A 45 -8.43 -3.95 -0.51
CA THR A 45 -8.15 -3.40 -1.85
C THR A 45 -6.68 -3.58 -2.22
N PHE A 46 -5.78 -3.27 -1.30
CA PHE A 46 -4.34 -3.44 -1.50
C PHE A 46 -4.00 -4.91 -1.78
N LYS A 47 -4.52 -5.86 -0.98
CA LYS A 47 -4.30 -7.30 -1.21
C LYS A 47 -4.89 -7.78 -2.53
N ARG A 48 -6.09 -7.33 -2.89
CA ARG A 48 -6.72 -7.68 -4.17
C ARG A 48 -5.90 -7.21 -5.37
N ILE A 49 -5.30 -6.02 -5.29
CA ILE A 49 -4.53 -5.43 -6.40
C ILE A 49 -3.09 -5.96 -6.45
N THR A 50 -2.44 -6.17 -5.31
CA THR A 50 -1.01 -6.55 -5.25
C THR A 50 -0.75 -8.04 -5.00
N GLY A 51 -1.77 -8.79 -4.58
CA GLY A 51 -1.65 -10.17 -4.10
C GLY A 51 -1.12 -10.30 -2.66
N LEU A 52 -0.66 -9.22 -2.03
CA LEU A 52 -0.04 -9.24 -0.70
C LEU A 52 -0.76 -8.31 0.28
N SER A 53 -0.76 -8.64 1.58
CA SER A 53 -1.13 -7.62 2.57
C SER A 53 -0.09 -6.50 2.59
N PRO A 54 -0.44 -5.27 3.02
CA PRO A 54 0.52 -4.17 3.11
C PRO A 54 1.78 -4.49 3.94
N VAL A 55 1.63 -5.27 5.01
CA VAL A 55 2.74 -5.71 5.86
C VAL A 55 3.67 -6.67 5.10
N GLN A 56 3.10 -7.69 4.45
CA GLN A 56 3.87 -8.63 3.63
C GLN A 56 4.58 -7.93 2.47
N TYR A 57 3.90 -6.97 1.83
CA TYR A 57 4.49 -6.17 0.76
C TYR A 57 5.68 -5.38 1.26
N ARG A 58 5.55 -4.68 2.40
CA ARG A 58 6.66 -3.96 3.03
C ARG A 58 7.83 -4.89 3.34
N GLN A 59 7.58 -6.02 4.00
CA GLN A 59 8.65 -6.96 4.37
C GLN A 59 9.43 -7.45 3.14
N LYS A 60 8.76 -7.57 1.99
CA LYS A 60 9.37 -8.04 0.75
C LYS A 60 10.12 -6.95 -0.02
N TYR A 61 9.64 -5.71 0.01
CA TYR A 61 10.10 -4.65 -0.92
C TYR A 61 10.65 -3.39 -0.23
N ASN A 62 10.65 -3.31 1.10
CA ASN A 62 11.20 -2.16 1.81
C ASN A 62 12.72 -2.09 1.61
N ARG A 63 13.17 -1.01 0.97
CA ARG A 63 14.58 -0.79 0.65
C ARG A 63 15.42 -0.40 1.85
N LEU A 64 14.81 0.16 2.90
CA LEU A 64 15.49 0.54 4.14
C LEU A 64 15.89 -0.68 4.97
N THR A 65 15.13 -1.77 4.89
CA THR A 65 15.47 -3.04 5.58
C THR A 65 16.47 -3.87 4.79
N LEU A 66 16.68 -3.58 3.50
CA LEU A 66 17.64 -4.26 2.64
C LEU A 66 19.04 -3.62 2.68
N SER A 67 19.17 -2.39 3.16
CA SER A 67 20.46 -1.68 3.29
C SER A 67 21.22 -1.98 4.60
N GLU A 68 20.64 -2.78 5.49
CA GLU A 68 21.23 -3.14 6.80
C GLU A 68 21.72 -4.60 6.87
N ASN A 69 21.71 -5.33 5.75
CA ASN A 69 22.32 -6.65 5.59
C ASN A 69 23.43 -6.61 4.53
#